data_AF-B3VUW0-F1
#
_entry.id   AF-B3VUW0-F1
#
_cell.length_a   1.000
_cell.length_b   1.000
_cell.length_c   1.000
_cell.angle_alpha   90.00
_cell.angle_beta   90.00
_cell.angle_gamma   90.00
#
_symmetry.space_group_name_H-M   'P 1'
#
loop_
_entity.id
_entity.type
_entity.pdbx_description
1 polymer ?
#
loop_
_entity_poly.entity_id
_entity_poly.type
_entity_poly.pdbx_seq_one_letter_code
_entity_poly.pdbx_strand_id
1 'polypeptide(L)'
;GTKRDLVLLLDNSISEPKRDALAAAGWKIRLIKRIRNPRAEKYSYNEYNYSKFRLWQLTDYDKIVFIDADIIVLRNLDILFHFPQMSATGNDVWIFNSGIMVIEPSNCTFKILMDRRKEIISYNGGDQGFLNEVFVWWHRLPRRVNFLKNFWANTTNEASVKNELFGADPPKVYSIHYLGLKPWLCYRDYDCNWNIGDQRVYASD
;
A
#
# COMPACT_ATOMS: atom_id res chain seq x y z
N GLY A 1 9.48 7.73 -16.85
CA GLY A 1 8.66 8.08 -15.68
C GLY A 1 7.18 8.07 -16.04
N THR A 2 6.30 8.20 -15.05
CA THR A 2 4.86 8.43 -15.30
C THR A 2 4.61 9.85 -15.81
N LYS A 3 3.52 10.05 -16.55
CA LYS A 3 3.00 11.38 -16.93
C LYS A 3 1.82 11.82 -16.05
N ARG A 4 1.46 11.03 -15.04
CA ARG A 4 0.35 11.29 -14.12
C ARG A 4 0.83 12.11 -12.93
N ASP A 5 -0.11 12.78 -12.28
CA ASP A 5 0.17 13.52 -11.06
C ASP A 5 0.57 12.56 -9.92
N LEU A 6 1.62 12.94 -9.20
CA LEU A 6 2.02 12.29 -7.95
C LEU A 6 1.38 13.05 -6.80
N VAL A 7 0.46 12.44 -6.07
CA VAL A 7 -0.27 13.08 -4.98
C VAL A 7 0.07 12.40 -3.66
N LEU A 8 0.43 13.20 -2.64
CA LEU A 8 0.74 12.69 -1.31
C LEU A 8 -0.25 13.25 -0.29
N LEU A 9 -0.96 12.35 0.39
CA LEU A 9 -1.83 12.69 1.52
C LEU A 9 -1.02 12.66 2.82
N LEU A 10 -0.96 13.78 3.54
CA LEU A 10 -0.24 13.86 4.81
C LEU A 10 -0.98 14.73 5.82
N ASP A 11 -0.69 14.57 7.11
CA ASP A 11 -1.22 15.43 8.17
C ASP A 11 -0.17 16.46 8.60
N ASN A 12 -0.49 17.22 9.65
CA ASN A 12 0.42 18.25 10.18
C ASN A 12 1.59 17.68 11.02
N SER A 13 1.75 16.36 11.13
CA SER A 13 2.89 15.76 11.83
C SER A 13 4.18 15.81 10.99
N ILE A 14 4.06 15.98 9.68
CA ILE A 14 5.20 16.15 8.78
C ILE A 14 5.60 17.64 8.76
N SER A 15 6.84 17.92 9.14
CA SER A 15 7.37 19.28 9.22
C SER A 15 7.40 19.99 7.87
N GLU A 16 7.31 21.32 7.88
CA GLU A 16 7.35 22.15 6.67
C GLU A 16 8.59 21.87 5.78
N PRO A 17 9.83 21.79 6.30
CA PRO A 17 10.98 21.45 5.47
C PRO A 17 10.87 20.08 4.77
N LYS A 18 10.22 19.10 5.42
CA LYS A 18 9.97 17.79 4.80
C LYS A 18 8.90 17.88 3.71
N ARG A 19 7.85 18.69 3.91
CA ARG A 19 6.81 18.93 2.90
C ARG A 19 7.39 19.64 1.68
N ASP A 20 8.28 20.60 1.88
CA ASP A 20 8.96 21.32 0.79
C ASP A 20 9.86 20.38 -0.01
N ALA A 21 10.62 19.50 0.68
CA ALA A 21 11.43 18.48 0.02
C ALA A 21 10.57 17.50 -0.81
N LEU A 22 9.41 17.09 -0.29
CA LEU A 22 8.47 16.24 -1.03
C LEU A 22 7.88 16.96 -2.24
N ALA A 23 7.51 18.23 -2.10
CA ALA A 23 7.01 19.05 -3.21
C ALA A 23 8.09 19.25 -4.30
N ALA A 24 9.33 19.52 -3.90
CA ALA A 24 10.48 19.62 -4.81
C ALA A 24 10.78 18.31 -5.55
N ALA A 25 10.47 17.16 -4.93
CA ALA A 25 10.54 15.84 -5.57
C ALA A 25 9.37 15.55 -6.54
N GLY A 26 8.45 16.51 -6.73
CA GLY A 26 7.34 16.42 -7.70
C GLY A 26 6.00 15.98 -7.10
N TRP A 27 5.87 15.88 -5.78
CA TRP A 27 4.61 15.51 -5.13
C TRP A 27 3.69 16.70 -4.94
N LYS A 28 2.43 16.58 -5.40
CA LYS A 28 1.34 17.47 -5.02
C LYS A 28 0.87 17.11 -3.60
N ILE A 29 1.18 17.97 -2.64
CA ILE A 29 0.86 17.75 -1.24
C ILE A 29 -0.61 18.08 -0.96
N ARG A 30 -1.32 17.18 -0.27
CA ARG A 30 -2.68 17.38 0.22
C ARG A 30 -2.74 17.12 1.71
N LEU A 31 -3.03 18.19 2.46
CA LEU A 31 -3.24 18.08 3.90
C LEU A 31 -4.57 17.40 4.21
N ILE A 32 -4.53 16.36 5.05
CA ILE A 32 -5.71 15.62 5.47
C ILE A 32 -5.87 15.65 6.99
N LYS A 33 -7.12 15.64 7.44
CA LYS A 33 -7.44 15.28 8.83
C LYS A 33 -7.45 13.76 8.94
N ARG A 34 -6.56 13.21 9.79
CA ARG A 34 -6.49 11.78 10.07
C ARG A 34 -7.84 11.22 10.51
N ILE A 35 -8.12 9.99 10.09
CA ILE A 35 -9.30 9.24 10.48
C ILE A 35 -8.85 8.14 11.41
N ARG A 36 -9.29 8.21 12.66
CA ARG A 36 -9.00 7.19 13.66
C ARG A 36 -9.81 5.92 13.36
N ASN A 37 -9.17 4.78 13.40
CA ASN A 37 -9.83 3.49 13.48
C ASN A 37 -10.52 3.37 14.85
N PRO A 38 -11.87 3.23 14.89
CA PRO A 38 -12.60 3.22 16.16
C PRO A 38 -12.27 2.00 17.04
N ARG A 39 -11.72 0.93 16.48
CA ARG A 39 -11.37 -0.30 17.20
C ARG A 39 -9.88 -0.45 17.49
N ALA A 40 -9.05 0.47 17.02
CA ALA A 40 -7.62 0.43 17.30
C ALA A 40 -7.33 0.88 18.74
N GLU A 41 -6.36 0.22 19.36
CA GLU A 41 -5.76 0.66 20.61
C GLU A 41 -5.12 2.04 20.44
N LYS A 42 -4.99 2.79 21.54
CA LYS A 42 -4.34 4.10 21.49
C LYS A 42 -2.85 3.90 21.25
N TYR A 43 -2.26 4.69 20.35
CA TYR A 43 -0.84 4.63 19.97
C TYR A 43 -0.40 3.37 19.25
N SER A 44 -1.33 2.50 18.82
CA SER A 44 -1.00 1.37 17.96
C SER A 44 -0.67 1.82 16.54
N TYR A 45 0.10 1.02 15.81
CA TYR A 45 0.49 1.33 14.43
C TYR A 45 -0.71 1.51 13.49
N ASN A 46 -1.82 0.81 13.76
CA ASN A 46 -3.04 0.84 12.97
C ASN A 46 -4.05 1.90 13.44
N GLU A 47 -3.72 2.76 14.41
CA GLU A 47 -4.67 3.71 15.01
C GLU A 47 -5.32 4.65 13.98
N TYR A 48 -4.61 4.98 12.91
CA TYR A 48 -5.07 5.93 11.90
C TYR A 48 -4.99 5.42 10.46
N ASN A 49 -4.91 4.11 10.28
CA ASN A 49 -4.90 3.47 8.96
C ASN A 49 -6.14 3.83 8.11
N TYR A 50 -7.30 4.10 8.74
CA TYR A 50 -8.52 4.56 8.08
C TYR A 50 -8.38 5.94 7.43
N SER A 51 -7.27 6.66 7.66
CA SER A 51 -6.93 7.86 6.87
C SER A 51 -6.82 7.54 5.38
N LYS A 52 -6.56 6.27 5.01
CA LYS A 52 -6.64 5.76 3.63
C LYS A 52 -8.01 6.00 2.99
N PHE A 53 -9.11 6.16 3.74
CA PHE A 53 -10.42 6.48 3.17
C PHE A 53 -10.46 7.86 2.51
N ARG A 54 -9.53 8.77 2.86
CA ARG A 54 -9.41 10.09 2.22
C ARG A 54 -9.13 10.00 0.72
N LEU A 55 -8.64 8.87 0.22
CA LEU A 55 -8.46 8.60 -1.20
C LEU A 55 -9.75 8.82 -2.01
N TRP A 56 -10.92 8.47 -1.45
CA TRP A 56 -12.21 8.68 -2.12
C TRP A 56 -12.66 10.14 -2.17
N GLN A 57 -11.94 11.07 -1.51
CA GLN A 57 -12.24 12.50 -1.58
C GLN A 57 -11.39 13.24 -2.63
N LEU A 58 -10.49 12.54 -3.35
CA LEU A 58 -9.71 13.10 -4.45
C LEU A 58 -10.56 13.26 -5.72
N THR A 59 -11.72 13.89 -5.60
CA THR A 59 -12.73 14.02 -6.67
C THR A 59 -12.36 15.00 -7.76
N ASP A 60 -11.20 15.65 -7.66
CA ASP A 60 -10.54 16.36 -8.76
C ASP A 60 -9.84 15.41 -9.75
N TYR A 61 -9.85 14.10 -9.47
CA TYR A 61 -9.39 13.04 -10.36
C TYR A 61 -10.52 12.06 -10.64
N ASP A 62 -10.66 11.65 -11.91
CA ASP A 62 -11.60 10.60 -12.32
C ASP A 62 -11.16 9.22 -11.82
N LYS A 63 -9.84 9.01 -11.70
CA LYS A 63 -9.24 7.74 -11.31
C LYS A 63 -7.87 7.96 -10.68
N ILE A 64 -7.58 7.19 -9.64
CA ILE A 64 -6.28 7.18 -8.96
C ILE A 64 -5.75 5.75 -8.86
N VAL A 65 -4.42 5.63 -8.88
CA VAL A 65 -3.70 4.41 -8.47
C VAL A 65 -3.05 4.71 -7.14
N PHE A 66 -3.59 4.14 -6.07
CA PHE A 66 -3.00 4.23 -4.75
C PHE A 66 -1.83 3.25 -4.63
N ILE A 67 -0.77 3.68 -3.94
CA ILE A 67 0.43 2.90 -3.64
C ILE A 67 0.81 3.20 -2.19
N ASP A 68 0.92 2.17 -1.34
CA ASP A 68 1.41 2.33 0.03
C ASP A 68 2.87 2.81 0.06
N ALA A 69 3.24 3.55 1.11
CA ALA A 69 4.56 4.22 1.21
C ALA A 69 5.74 3.25 1.39
N ASP A 70 5.48 1.98 1.63
CA ASP A 70 6.44 0.88 1.77
C ASP A 70 6.54 0.02 0.50
N ILE A 71 6.15 0.59 -0.65
CA ILE A 71 6.28 -0.04 -1.96
C ILE A 71 7.27 0.74 -2.82
N ILE A 72 8.20 0.02 -3.46
CA ILE A 72 9.08 0.58 -4.48
C ILE A 72 8.59 0.19 -5.88
N VAL A 73 8.42 1.19 -6.74
CA VAL A 73 7.99 1.00 -8.13
C VAL A 73 9.23 0.85 -9.03
N LEU A 74 9.33 -0.28 -9.72
CA LEU A 74 10.46 -0.62 -10.60
C LEU A 74 10.13 -0.45 -12.08
N ARG A 75 8.84 -0.49 -12.43
CA ARG A 75 8.35 -0.31 -13.81
C ARG A 75 7.14 0.61 -13.83
N ASN A 76 6.91 1.27 -14.97
CA ASN A 76 5.77 2.14 -15.15
C ASN A 76 4.44 1.40 -14.88
N LEU A 77 3.58 1.99 -14.05
CA LEU A 77 2.28 1.46 -13.64
C LEU A 77 1.10 2.14 -14.35
N ASP A 78 1.33 2.97 -15.36
CA ASP A 78 0.27 3.77 -16.02
C ASP A 78 -0.78 2.89 -16.71
N ILE A 79 -0.41 1.64 -17.04
CA ILE A 79 -1.36 0.65 -17.56
C ILE A 79 -2.53 0.41 -16.59
N LEU A 80 -2.32 0.57 -15.28
CA LEU A 80 -3.35 0.34 -14.26
C LEU A 80 -4.54 1.31 -14.37
N PHE A 81 -4.37 2.48 -14.97
CA PHE A 81 -5.46 3.44 -15.17
C PHE A 81 -6.54 2.94 -16.16
N HIS A 82 -6.27 1.88 -16.93
CA HIS A 82 -7.26 1.27 -17.83
C HIS A 82 -8.21 0.30 -17.12
N PHE A 83 -7.93 -0.07 -15.86
CA PHE A 83 -8.76 -0.98 -15.09
C PHE A 83 -9.82 -0.21 -14.26
N PRO A 84 -10.98 -0.81 -13.97
CA PRO A 84 -12.04 -0.16 -13.20
C PRO A 84 -11.77 -0.18 -11.69
N GLN A 85 -12.50 0.63 -10.91
CA GLN A 85 -12.62 0.42 -9.47
C GLN A 85 -13.47 -0.85 -9.19
N MET A 86 -13.13 -1.70 -8.23
CA MET A 86 -11.93 -1.76 -7.40
C MET A 86 -10.99 -2.80 -7.99
N SER A 87 -9.84 -2.40 -8.55
CA SER A 87 -8.79 -3.33 -9.02
C SER A 87 -7.58 -3.38 -8.09
N ALA A 88 -7.18 -4.57 -7.65
CA ALA A 88 -6.06 -4.78 -6.72
C ALA A 88 -5.40 -6.15 -6.96
N THR A 89 -4.27 -6.41 -6.29
CA THR A 89 -3.65 -7.75 -6.29
C THR A 89 -4.20 -8.59 -5.13
N GLY A 90 -4.48 -9.88 -5.38
CA GLY A 90 -4.93 -10.82 -4.35
C GLY A 90 -3.83 -11.26 -3.39
N ASN A 91 -4.10 -11.20 -2.08
CA ASN A 91 -3.37 -12.01 -1.10
C ASN A 91 -3.74 -13.49 -1.27
N ASP A 92 -5.02 -13.77 -1.52
CA ASP A 92 -5.55 -15.08 -1.88
C ASP A 92 -6.67 -14.96 -2.94
N VAL A 93 -7.54 -15.97 -3.04
CA VAL A 93 -8.64 -16.02 -4.02
C VAL A 93 -9.71 -14.96 -3.73
N TRP A 94 -9.96 -14.66 -2.46
CA TRP A 94 -11.08 -13.85 -1.98
C TRP A 94 -10.65 -12.47 -1.48
N ILE A 95 -9.44 -12.39 -0.91
CA ILE A 95 -8.92 -11.22 -0.23
C ILE A 95 -7.88 -10.49 -1.08
N PHE A 96 -8.09 -9.20 -1.30
CA PHE A 96 -7.10 -8.33 -1.92
C PHE A 96 -6.15 -7.68 -0.92
N ASN A 97 -4.96 -7.34 -1.41
CA ASN A 97 -3.98 -6.51 -0.74
C ASN A 97 -4.28 -5.03 -0.98
N SER A 98 -4.40 -4.20 0.07
CA SER A 98 -4.72 -2.77 -0.07
C SER A 98 -3.48 -1.88 -0.33
N GLY A 99 -2.34 -2.48 -0.66
CA GLY A 99 -1.07 -1.79 -0.95
C GLY A 99 -1.04 -1.14 -2.32
N ILE A 100 -1.68 -1.74 -3.33
CA ILE A 100 -1.89 -1.10 -4.65
C ILE A 100 -3.34 -1.28 -5.06
N MET A 101 -4.01 -0.16 -5.32
CA MET A 101 -5.45 -0.12 -5.59
C MET A 101 -5.78 0.88 -6.71
N VAL A 102 -6.62 0.48 -7.66
CA VAL A 102 -7.26 1.37 -8.63
C VAL A 102 -8.60 1.83 -8.10
N ILE A 103 -8.74 3.13 -7.86
CA ILE A 103 -9.89 3.75 -7.19
C ILE A 103 -10.49 4.82 -8.12
N GLU A 104 -11.81 4.94 -8.07
CA GLU A 104 -12.60 6.00 -8.70
C GLU A 104 -13.17 6.86 -7.56
N PRO A 105 -12.51 8.00 -7.23
CA PRO A 105 -12.87 8.81 -6.08
C PRO A 105 -14.33 9.27 -6.12
N SER A 106 -15.03 9.17 -4.99
CA SER A 106 -16.43 9.55 -4.85
C SER A 106 -16.74 9.93 -3.42
N ASN A 107 -17.27 11.13 -3.22
CA ASN A 107 -17.75 11.58 -1.90
C ASN A 107 -18.88 10.69 -1.37
N CYS A 108 -19.67 10.05 -2.24
CA CYS A 108 -20.68 9.07 -1.83
C CYS A 108 -20.02 7.83 -1.24
N THR A 109 -19.00 7.28 -1.90
CA THR A 109 -18.26 6.13 -1.38
C THR A 109 -17.53 6.49 -0.08
N PHE A 110 -16.89 7.67 -0.01
CA PHE A 110 -16.29 8.15 1.23
C PHE A 110 -17.29 8.23 2.38
N LYS A 111 -18.50 8.76 2.13
CA LYS A 111 -19.58 8.82 3.12
C LYS A 111 -19.96 7.43 3.61
N ILE A 112 -20.12 6.45 2.71
CA ILE A 112 -20.39 5.05 3.08
C ILE A 112 -19.29 4.49 3.97
N LEU A 113 -18.01 4.64 3.60
CA LEU A 113 -16.87 4.17 4.40
C LEU A 113 -16.89 4.78 5.81
N MET A 114 -17.20 6.08 5.90
CA MET A 114 -17.21 6.82 7.17
C MET A 114 -18.41 6.49 8.06
N ASP A 115 -19.59 6.32 7.48
CA ASP A 115 -20.83 5.98 8.19
C ASP A 115 -20.76 4.54 8.73
N ARG A 116 -20.20 3.61 7.94
CA ARG A 116 -20.03 2.20 8.33
C ARG A 116 -18.79 1.91 9.16
N ARG A 117 -17.89 2.88 9.40
CA ARG A 117 -16.58 2.64 10.03
C ARG A 117 -16.64 1.98 11.42
N LYS A 118 -17.72 2.18 12.16
CA LYS A 118 -17.96 1.57 13.48
C LYS A 118 -18.73 0.24 13.39
N GLU A 119 -19.45 0.02 12.30
CA GLU A 119 -20.31 -1.15 12.12
C GLU A 119 -19.51 -2.31 11.54
N ILE A 120 -18.79 -2.07 10.44
CA ILE A 120 -17.97 -3.09 9.77
C ILE A 120 -16.75 -3.45 10.63
N ILE A 121 -16.53 -4.75 10.79
CA ILE A 121 -15.41 -5.31 11.54
C ILE A 121 -14.32 -5.71 10.55
N SER A 122 -13.16 -5.06 10.65
CA SER A 122 -11.99 -5.44 9.85
C SER A 122 -11.41 -6.76 10.37
N TYR A 123 -11.35 -7.80 9.53
CA TYR A 123 -10.84 -9.12 9.92
C TYR A 123 -9.37 -9.10 10.41
N ASN A 124 -8.59 -8.09 10.03
CA ASN A 124 -7.20 -7.92 10.47
C ASN A 124 -6.99 -6.65 11.32
N GLY A 125 -8.07 -5.97 11.74
CA GLY A 125 -8.01 -4.68 12.43
C GLY A 125 -7.43 -3.52 11.59
N GLY A 126 -7.14 -3.78 10.32
CA GLY A 126 -6.49 -2.91 9.35
C GLY A 126 -7.48 -2.14 8.45
N ASP A 127 -6.98 -1.21 7.63
CA ASP A 127 -7.74 -0.69 6.48
C ASP A 127 -8.00 -1.80 5.45
N GLN A 128 -7.03 -2.69 5.21
CA GLN A 128 -7.19 -3.78 4.24
C GLN A 128 -8.39 -4.66 4.59
N GLY A 129 -8.51 -5.08 5.85
CA GLY A 129 -9.63 -5.92 6.26
C GLY A 129 -10.95 -5.20 6.11
N PHE A 130 -11.02 -3.94 6.52
CA PHE A 130 -12.21 -3.12 6.34
C PHE A 130 -12.61 -2.97 4.87
N LEU A 131 -11.65 -2.69 4.00
CA LEU A 131 -11.91 -2.50 2.57
C LEU A 131 -12.33 -3.80 1.88
N ASN A 132 -11.86 -4.96 2.33
CA ASN A 132 -12.32 -6.25 1.82
C ASN A 132 -13.78 -6.56 2.22
N GLU A 133 -14.22 -6.12 3.40
CA GLU A 133 -15.64 -6.23 3.80
C GLU A 133 -16.56 -5.29 3.00
N VAL A 134 -16.03 -4.14 2.55
CA VAL A 134 -16.81 -3.16 1.76
C VAL A 134 -16.82 -3.52 0.28
N PHE A 135 -15.67 -3.90 -0.28
CA PHE A 135 -15.47 -4.20 -1.70
C PHE A 135 -15.33 -5.70 -1.93
N VAL A 136 -16.42 -6.43 -1.66
CA VAL A 136 -16.47 -7.90 -1.83
C VAL A 136 -16.33 -8.33 -3.30
N TRP A 137 -16.66 -7.44 -4.24
CA TRP A 137 -16.41 -7.60 -5.67
C TRP A 137 -15.26 -6.69 -6.11
N TRP A 138 -14.20 -7.29 -6.64
CA TRP A 138 -13.01 -6.58 -7.09
C TRP A 138 -12.35 -7.31 -8.29
N HIS A 139 -11.57 -6.56 -9.06
CA HIS A 139 -10.88 -7.05 -10.25
C HIS A 139 -9.43 -7.41 -9.94
N ARG A 140 -9.00 -8.60 -10.39
CA ARG A 140 -7.70 -9.16 -10.07
C ARG A 140 -6.61 -8.61 -10.99
N LEU A 141 -5.65 -7.90 -10.40
CA LEU A 141 -4.40 -7.52 -11.04
C LEU A 141 -3.35 -8.64 -10.92
N PRO A 142 -2.41 -8.76 -11.88
CA PRO A 142 -1.31 -9.72 -11.79
C PRO A 142 -0.49 -9.54 -10.50
N ARG A 143 -0.02 -10.65 -9.91
CA ARG A 143 0.83 -10.62 -8.70
C ARG A 143 2.11 -9.81 -8.84
N ARG A 144 2.62 -9.68 -10.07
CA ARG A 144 3.81 -8.85 -10.36
C ARG A 144 3.56 -7.35 -10.18
N VAL A 145 2.30 -6.92 -10.08
CA VAL A 145 1.94 -5.51 -9.83
C VAL A 145 2.29 -5.11 -8.41
N ASN A 146 1.92 -5.93 -7.42
CA ASN A 146 2.18 -5.74 -5.99
C ASN A 146 2.87 -7.00 -5.45
N PHE A 147 4.19 -7.10 -5.66
CA PHE A 147 4.95 -8.31 -5.37
C PHE A 147 5.48 -8.26 -3.93
N LEU A 148 4.92 -9.12 -3.06
CA LEU A 148 5.24 -9.12 -1.63
C LEU A 148 6.66 -9.64 -1.36
N LYS A 149 7.42 -8.90 -0.56
CA LYS A 149 8.72 -9.33 -0.04
C LYS A 149 8.52 -10.25 1.16
N ASN A 150 8.35 -11.54 0.88
CA ASN A 150 8.15 -12.59 1.89
C ASN A 150 8.63 -13.96 1.39
N PHE A 151 8.91 -14.87 2.31
CA PHE A 151 9.52 -16.19 2.07
C PHE A 151 8.81 -17.27 2.93
N TRP A 152 7.47 -17.22 3.00
CA TRP A 152 6.67 -18.02 3.95
C TRP A 152 6.76 -19.53 3.76
N ALA A 153 6.89 -20.03 2.53
CA ALA A 153 6.89 -21.47 2.29
C ALA A 153 8.13 -22.18 2.85
N ASN A 154 9.16 -21.42 3.27
CA ASN A 154 10.44 -21.93 3.78
C ASN A 154 11.06 -23.02 2.86
N THR A 155 10.77 -22.96 1.56
CA THR A 155 11.36 -23.84 0.55
C THR A 155 12.45 -23.08 -0.19
N THR A 156 13.61 -23.71 -0.35
CA THR A 156 14.78 -23.13 -1.04
C THR A 156 14.44 -22.71 -2.47
N ASN A 157 13.54 -23.45 -3.14
CA ASN A 157 13.16 -23.16 -4.52
C ASN A 157 12.32 -21.88 -4.64
N GLU A 158 11.31 -21.66 -3.80
CA GLU A 158 10.54 -20.42 -3.85
C GLU A 158 11.42 -19.21 -3.48
N ALA A 159 12.27 -19.37 -2.47
CA ALA A 159 13.17 -18.31 -2.05
C ALA A 159 14.15 -17.92 -3.16
N SER A 160 14.76 -18.90 -3.83
CA SER A 160 15.65 -18.68 -4.97
C SER A 160 14.95 -17.92 -6.10
N VAL A 161 13.74 -18.35 -6.49
CA VAL A 161 12.96 -17.68 -7.55
C VAL A 161 12.60 -16.25 -7.15
N LYS A 162 12.22 -16.00 -5.90
CA LYS A 162 11.92 -14.65 -5.42
C LYS A 162 13.15 -13.76 -5.40
N ASN A 163 14.29 -14.25 -4.91
CA ASN A 163 15.55 -13.52 -4.94
C ASN A 163 15.96 -13.17 -6.38
N GLU A 164 15.82 -14.11 -7.32
CA GLU A 164 16.05 -13.84 -8.74
C GLU A 164 15.13 -12.72 -9.27
N LEU A 165 13.85 -12.72 -8.88
CA LEU A 165 12.90 -11.68 -9.29
C LEU A 165 13.18 -10.31 -8.65
N PHE A 166 13.64 -10.28 -7.39
CA PHE A 166 14.01 -9.04 -6.68
C PHE A 166 15.30 -8.43 -7.23
N GLY A 167 16.30 -9.26 -7.55
CA GLY A 167 17.60 -8.83 -8.08
C GLY A 167 17.66 -8.71 -9.61
N ALA A 168 16.57 -8.95 -10.34
CA ALA A 168 16.57 -8.94 -11.79
C ALA A 168 16.86 -7.55 -12.39
N ASP A 169 17.81 -7.50 -13.32
CA ASP A 169 18.08 -6.35 -14.19
C ASP A 169 18.03 -6.78 -15.67
N PRO A 170 17.08 -6.30 -16.49
CA PRO A 170 16.03 -5.33 -16.15
C PRO A 170 14.96 -5.90 -15.19
N PRO A 171 14.25 -5.05 -14.42
CA PRO A 171 13.23 -5.50 -13.49
C PRO A 171 12.14 -6.39 -14.11
N LYS A 172 11.91 -7.57 -13.53
CA LYS A 172 10.86 -8.52 -13.97
C LYS A 172 9.49 -8.26 -13.33
N VAL A 173 9.46 -7.63 -12.15
CA VAL A 173 8.23 -7.23 -11.43
C VAL A 173 7.99 -5.73 -11.58
N TYR A 174 6.74 -5.27 -11.41
CA TYR A 174 6.42 -3.84 -11.50
C TYR A 174 6.72 -3.09 -10.21
N SER A 175 6.52 -3.73 -9.06
CA SER A 175 6.84 -3.16 -7.75
C SER A 175 7.17 -4.24 -6.73
N ILE A 176 7.87 -3.87 -5.67
CA ILE A 176 8.13 -4.70 -4.49
C ILE A 176 7.47 -4.04 -3.28
N HIS A 177 6.70 -4.81 -2.52
CA HIS A 177 6.00 -4.38 -1.31
C HIS A 177 6.70 -4.96 -0.08
N TYR A 178 7.29 -4.07 0.73
CA TYR A 178 8.09 -4.44 1.89
C TYR A 178 7.23 -4.75 3.13
N LEU A 179 7.20 -6.02 3.50
CA LEU A 179 6.61 -6.51 4.75
C LEU A 179 7.67 -6.58 5.85
N GLY A 180 7.24 -6.80 7.10
CA GLY A 180 8.14 -6.84 8.26
C GLY A 180 8.70 -5.46 8.62
N LEU A 181 9.98 -5.43 9.04
CA LEU A 181 10.69 -4.18 9.29
C LEU A 181 10.84 -3.38 8.00
N LYS A 182 10.49 -2.10 8.07
CA LYS A 182 10.48 -1.22 6.91
C LYS A 182 11.90 -0.85 6.47
N PRO A 183 12.15 -0.63 5.17
CA PRO A 183 13.50 -0.46 4.65
C PRO A 183 14.30 0.67 5.32
N TRP A 184 13.63 1.76 5.70
CA TRP A 184 14.24 2.91 6.38
C TRP A 184 14.63 2.66 7.84
N LEU A 185 14.32 1.49 8.40
CA LEU A 185 14.76 1.06 9.73
C LEU A 185 16.03 0.21 9.68
N CYS A 186 16.39 -0.32 8.50
CA CYS A 186 17.55 -1.16 8.31
C CYS A 186 18.74 -0.36 7.76
N TYR A 187 19.93 -0.96 7.86
CA TYR A 187 21.11 -0.43 7.18
C TYR A 187 20.99 -0.66 5.67
N ARG A 188 21.55 0.25 4.87
CA ARG A 188 21.48 0.17 3.40
C ARG A 188 21.95 -1.18 2.86
N ASP A 189 23.02 -1.71 3.46
CA ASP A 189 23.74 -2.88 2.95
C ASP A 189 23.43 -4.15 3.78
N TYR A 190 22.37 -4.13 4.62
CA TYR A 190 21.98 -5.28 5.45
C TYR A 190 20.49 -5.30 5.78
N ASP A 191 19.82 -6.42 5.48
CA ASP A 191 18.42 -6.64 5.85
C ASP A 191 18.28 -6.99 7.34
N CYS A 192 17.88 -5.99 8.14
CA CYS A 192 17.74 -6.14 9.58
C CYS A 192 16.60 -7.08 10.02
N ASN A 193 15.74 -7.55 9.10
CA ASN A 193 14.77 -8.61 9.40
C ASN A 193 15.44 -9.93 9.81
N TRP A 194 16.70 -10.17 9.41
CA TRP A 194 17.49 -11.34 9.86
C TRP A 194 17.68 -11.39 11.38
N ASN A 195 17.69 -10.24 12.04
CA ASN A 195 17.96 -10.11 13.48
C ASN A 195 16.78 -10.54 14.36
N ILE A 196 15.56 -10.60 13.83
CA ILE A 196 14.36 -10.89 14.62
C ILE A 196 13.72 -12.19 14.11
N GLY A 197 13.61 -13.19 14.99
CA GLY A 197 13.27 -14.57 14.60
C GLY A 197 11.99 -14.70 13.78
N ASP A 198 10.92 -14.00 14.16
CA ASP A 198 9.63 -14.00 13.47
C ASP A 198 9.60 -13.10 12.21
N GLN A 199 10.58 -12.21 12.05
CA GLN A 199 10.70 -11.34 10.87
C GLN A 199 11.57 -11.96 9.76
N ARG A 200 12.31 -13.04 10.03
CA ARG A 200 13.16 -13.72 9.03
C ARG A 200 12.40 -14.14 7.78
N VAL A 201 11.10 -14.39 7.88
CA VAL A 201 10.23 -14.69 6.73
C VAL A 201 10.08 -13.52 5.75
N TYR A 202 10.56 -12.33 6.09
CA TYR A 202 10.60 -11.15 5.21
C TYR A 202 12.03 -10.77 4.80
N ALA A 203 13.03 -11.43 5.38
CA ALA A 203 14.43 -11.14 5.09
C ALA A 203 14.81 -11.68 3.71
N SER A 204 15.63 -10.93 2.97
CA SER A 204 16.25 -11.39 1.72
C SER A 204 17.76 -11.30 1.83
N ASP A 205 18.45 -12.16 1.09
CA ASP A 205 19.90 -12.12 0.89
C ASP A 205 20.29 -11.09 -0.18
#